data_AF-A0A354MXI2-F1
#
_entry.id   AF-A0A354MXI2-F1
#
_cell.length_a   1.000
_cell.length_b   1.000
_cell.length_c   1.000
_cell.angle_alpha   90.00
_cell.angle_beta   90.00
_cell.angle_gamma   90.00
#
_symmetry.space_group_name_H-M   'P 1'
#
loop_
_entity.id
_entity.type
_entity.pdbx_description
1 polymer ?
#
loop_
_entity_poly.entity_id
_entity_poly.type
_entity_poly.pdbx_seq_one_letter_code
_entity_poly.pdbx_strand_id
1 'polypeptide(L)'
;MKKLIAILLALLCVVSLVACNPTNPGGDTEQKGDLSLFTNALKTVSPKTSMVRTTMTSDLGTLNGKFEITYAGDDRATVKYEVEQFNEITDTTSEDFEPKSTKTGTITYEDGKYTTDDGVTREFTLANELKLNLDPEKMVYTIEDGNTTLKATVQSKDTKDVLGTAINAEVTLTVKRNDTTITSVTITYETKAGTATIVCDYNS
;
A
#
# COMPACT_ATOMS: atom_id res chain seq x y z
N MET A 1 -22.30 -1.98 -15.05
CA MET A 1 -22.35 -2.46 -13.65
C MET A 1 -21.15 -3.31 -13.19
N LYS A 2 -20.24 -3.79 -14.07
CA LYS A 2 -19.00 -4.49 -13.65
C LYS A 2 -17.82 -3.57 -13.27
N LYS A 3 -17.88 -2.28 -13.66
CA LYS A 3 -16.77 -1.29 -13.51
C LYS A 3 -16.54 -0.78 -12.07
N LEU A 4 -17.51 -0.96 -11.17
CA LEU A 4 -17.40 -0.58 -9.74
C LEU A 4 -16.69 -1.63 -8.88
N ILE A 5 -16.63 -2.89 -9.33
CA ILE A 5 -16.06 -3.99 -8.56
C ILE A 5 -14.52 -3.91 -8.51
N ALA A 6 -13.88 -3.34 -9.55
CA ALA A 6 -12.43 -3.15 -9.58
C ALA A 6 -11.94 -2.08 -8.59
N ILE A 7 -12.73 -1.02 -8.38
CA ILE A 7 -12.45 0.04 -7.39
C ILE A 7 -12.64 -0.51 -5.97
N LEU A 8 -13.62 -1.39 -5.76
CA LEU A 8 -13.76 -2.13 -4.50
C LEU A 8 -12.60 -3.11 -4.26
N LEU A 9 -12.05 -3.76 -5.29
CA LEU A 9 -10.91 -4.66 -5.16
C LEU A 9 -9.60 -3.93 -4.83
N ALA A 10 -9.40 -2.73 -5.37
CA ALA A 10 -8.28 -1.86 -5.00
C ALA A 10 -8.41 -1.34 -3.56
N LEU A 11 -9.63 -1.04 -3.10
CA LEU A 11 -9.91 -0.78 -1.68
C LEU A 11 -9.66 -2.03 -0.83
N LEU A 12 -10.09 -3.22 -1.25
CA LEU A 12 -9.94 -4.48 -0.49
C LEU A 12 -8.48 -4.89 -0.28
N CYS A 13 -7.56 -4.54 -1.20
CA CYS A 13 -6.13 -4.78 -1.01
C CYS A 13 -5.49 -3.88 0.06
N VAL A 14 -6.15 -2.78 0.45
CA VAL A 14 -5.73 -1.91 1.57
C VAL A 14 -6.36 -2.37 2.91
N VAL A 15 -7.27 -3.35 2.90
CA VAL A 15 -8.27 -3.59 3.96
C VAL A 15 -8.13 -4.95 4.66
N SER A 16 -6.94 -5.54 4.67
CA SER A 16 -6.70 -6.77 5.46
C SER A 16 -5.57 -6.65 6.48
N LEU A 17 -5.41 -5.45 7.06
CA LEU A 17 -4.54 -5.17 8.20
C LEU A 17 -5.25 -5.53 9.52
N VAL A 18 -5.31 -6.82 9.85
CA VAL A 18 -5.80 -7.31 11.15
C VAL A 18 -4.63 -7.92 11.94
N ALA A 19 -4.35 -7.31 13.08
CA ALA A 19 -3.27 -7.63 14.01
C ALA A 19 -3.39 -9.02 14.66
N CYS A 20 -2.24 -9.63 14.96
CA CYS A 20 -2.05 -10.54 16.10
C CYS A 20 -0.63 -10.41 16.66
N ASN A 21 -0.49 -10.50 17.99
CA ASN A 21 0.74 -10.35 18.78
C ASN A 21 1.89 -11.29 18.33
N PRO A 22 3.15 -10.83 18.38
CA PRO A 22 4.30 -11.70 18.14
C PRO A 22 4.61 -12.59 19.35
N THR A 23 4.90 -13.87 19.09
CA THR A 23 5.59 -14.77 20.01
C THR A 23 6.87 -15.22 19.32
N ASN A 24 8.03 -14.83 19.86
CA ASN A 24 9.35 -15.16 19.31
C ASN A 24 9.63 -16.66 19.37
N PRO A 25 10.28 -17.20 18.34
CA PRO A 25 11.51 -17.97 18.52
C PRO A 25 12.68 -17.31 17.80
N GLY A 26 13.89 -17.80 18.10
CA GLY A 26 15.18 -17.29 17.63
C GLY A 26 15.86 -18.26 16.65
N GLY A 27 16.69 -17.74 15.75
CA GLY A 27 17.49 -18.51 14.81
C GLY A 27 18.49 -17.67 14.00
N ASP A 28 19.77 -17.98 14.20
CA ASP A 28 20.98 -17.36 13.61
C ASP A 28 21.01 -17.32 12.08
N THR A 29 21.56 -16.25 11.48
CA THR A 29 22.64 -16.28 10.45
C THR A 29 22.91 -14.91 9.81
N GLU A 30 24.20 -14.72 9.48
CA GLU A 30 24.86 -13.64 8.72
C GLU A 30 24.70 -12.22 9.28
N GLN A 31 25.73 -11.39 9.08
CA GLN A 31 25.94 -10.11 9.76
C GLN A 31 24.83 -9.10 9.42
N LYS A 32 23.69 -9.29 10.07
CA LYS A 32 22.47 -8.51 10.03
C LYS A 32 22.77 -7.15 10.67
N GLY A 33 22.61 -6.07 9.91
CA GLY A 33 22.67 -4.72 10.47
C GLY A 33 21.68 -4.57 11.63
N ASP A 34 21.94 -3.65 12.56
CA ASP A 34 21.14 -3.50 13.77
C ASP A 34 19.69 -3.03 13.45
N LEU A 35 18.78 -4.00 13.43
CA LEU A 35 17.35 -3.81 13.15
C LEU A 35 16.62 -3.09 14.31
N SER A 36 17.24 -2.99 15.49
CA SER A 36 16.65 -2.33 16.67
C SER A 36 16.38 -0.84 16.40
N LEU A 37 17.18 -0.22 15.53
CA LEU A 37 17.06 1.16 15.11
C LEU A 37 15.77 1.45 14.33
N PHE A 38 15.26 0.47 13.58
CA PHE A 38 14.02 0.59 12.79
C PHE A 38 12.79 0.18 13.61
N THR A 39 12.89 -0.92 14.36
CA THR A 39 11.80 -1.38 15.24
C THR A 39 11.45 -0.39 16.34
N ASN A 40 12.44 0.35 16.87
CA ASN A 40 12.17 1.42 17.83
C ASN A 40 11.55 2.66 17.18
N ALA A 41 12.01 3.06 15.99
CA ALA A 41 11.47 4.20 15.26
C ALA A 41 10.02 3.99 14.80
N LEU A 42 9.59 2.75 14.57
CA LEU A 42 8.20 2.40 14.22
C LEU A 42 7.21 2.56 15.38
N LYS A 43 7.66 2.54 16.64
CA LYS A 43 6.78 2.63 17.81
C LYS A 43 6.20 4.03 18.05
N THR A 44 6.77 5.05 17.41
CA THR A 44 6.51 6.46 17.74
C THR A 44 5.89 7.26 16.59
N VAL A 45 5.52 6.59 15.50
CA VAL A 45 5.11 7.25 14.25
C VAL A 45 3.85 6.62 13.67
N SER A 46 2.93 7.49 13.24
CA SER A 46 1.75 7.12 12.45
C SER A 46 1.77 7.90 11.14
N PRO A 47 1.35 7.31 10.01
CA PRO A 47 1.48 7.96 8.72
C PRO A 47 0.51 9.14 8.60
N LYS A 48 0.98 10.29 8.12
CA LYS A 48 0.11 11.44 7.80
C LYS A 48 -0.54 11.29 6.43
N THR A 49 0.19 10.68 5.50
CA THR A 49 -0.28 10.41 4.15
C THR A 49 0.14 9.02 3.71
N SER A 50 -0.63 8.42 2.82
CA SER A 50 -0.25 7.19 2.13
C SER A 50 -0.65 7.29 0.67
N MET A 51 0.11 6.68 -0.19
CA MET A 51 -0.10 6.67 -1.62
C MET A 51 -0.02 5.24 -2.14
N VAL A 52 -1.05 4.80 -2.81
CA VAL A 52 -1.06 3.52 -3.52
C VAL A 52 -0.98 3.82 -5.01
N ARG A 53 0.01 3.21 -5.67
CA ARG A 53 0.16 3.21 -7.12
C ARG A 53 0.00 1.80 -7.64
N THR A 54 -0.78 1.65 -8.69
CA THR A 54 -0.98 0.37 -9.37
C THR A 54 -0.70 0.55 -10.85
N THR A 55 0.08 -0.37 -11.42
CA THR A 55 0.29 -0.46 -12.86
C THR A 55 -0.21 -1.82 -13.32
N MET A 56 -1.24 -1.83 -14.15
CA MET A 56 -1.82 -3.04 -14.70
C MET A 56 -1.45 -3.17 -16.16
N THR A 57 -0.78 -4.24 -16.56
CA THR A 57 -0.40 -4.51 -17.95
C THR A 57 -1.18 -5.72 -18.47
N SER A 58 -1.81 -5.56 -19.62
CA SER A 58 -2.54 -6.60 -20.34
C SER A 58 -2.20 -6.56 -21.82
N ASP A 59 -2.73 -7.50 -22.61
CA ASP A 59 -2.58 -7.50 -24.07
C ASP A 59 -3.15 -6.23 -24.73
N LEU A 60 -4.08 -5.53 -24.07
CA LEU A 60 -4.67 -4.27 -24.53
C LEU A 60 -3.78 -3.04 -24.21
N GLY A 61 -2.71 -3.24 -23.44
CA GLY A 61 -1.80 -2.20 -22.97
C GLY A 61 -1.82 -2.02 -21.45
N THR A 62 -1.17 -0.95 -20.99
CA THR A 62 -0.97 -0.64 -19.56
C THR A 62 -1.96 0.41 -19.05
N LEU A 63 -2.57 0.19 -17.89
CA LEU A 63 -3.40 1.15 -17.16
C LEU A 63 -2.74 1.50 -15.82
N ASN A 64 -2.76 2.77 -15.46
CA ASN A 64 -2.23 3.26 -14.20
C ASN A 64 -3.36 3.67 -13.24
N GLY A 65 -3.10 3.49 -11.96
CA GLY A 65 -3.96 3.95 -10.87
C GLY A 65 -3.12 4.60 -9.78
N LYS A 66 -3.64 5.67 -9.21
CA LYS A 66 -3.03 6.43 -8.11
C LYS A 66 -4.12 6.76 -7.10
N PHE A 67 -3.86 6.45 -5.83
CA PHE A 67 -4.74 6.73 -4.71
C PHE A 67 -3.92 7.43 -3.63
N GLU A 68 -4.25 8.68 -3.32
CA GLU A 68 -3.62 9.49 -2.28
C GLU A 68 -4.55 9.58 -1.08
N ILE A 69 -4.15 8.96 0.01
CA ILE A 69 -4.83 8.94 1.30
C ILE A 69 -4.20 10.01 2.18
N THR A 70 -5.03 10.91 2.69
CA THR A 70 -4.66 11.90 3.72
C THR A 70 -5.43 11.57 4.99
N TYR A 71 -4.71 11.30 6.08
CA TYR A 71 -5.31 11.02 7.38
C TYR A 71 -5.50 12.33 8.16
N ALA A 72 -6.64 12.46 8.83
CA ALA A 72 -7.02 13.65 9.57
C ALA A 72 -7.53 13.26 10.97
N GLY A 73 -6.63 12.72 11.79
CA GLY A 73 -6.98 12.04 13.04
C GLY A 73 -7.15 10.53 12.83
N ASP A 74 -7.67 9.85 13.85
CA ASP A 74 -7.82 8.39 13.86
C ASP A 74 -9.12 7.90 13.18
N ASP A 75 -10.08 8.81 12.97
CA ASP A 75 -11.46 8.53 12.56
C ASP A 75 -11.84 9.16 11.22
N ARG A 76 -10.93 9.91 10.59
CA ARG A 76 -11.20 10.62 9.34
C ARG A 76 -10.05 10.51 8.36
N ALA A 77 -10.38 10.26 7.09
CA ALA A 77 -9.43 10.27 5.99
C ALA A 77 -10.06 10.74 4.69
N THR A 78 -9.25 11.22 3.76
CA THR A 78 -9.67 11.53 2.39
C THR A 78 -8.79 10.78 1.41
N VAL A 79 -9.41 10.09 0.45
CA VAL A 79 -8.75 9.39 -0.64
C VAL A 79 -9.03 10.11 -1.94
N LYS A 80 -8.03 10.76 -2.53
CA LYS A 80 -8.10 11.25 -3.90
C LYS A 80 -7.61 10.15 -4.82
N TYR A 81 -8.33 9.87 -5.90
CA TYR A 81 -7.92 8.85 -6.84
C TYR A 81 -7.88 9.37 -8.27
N GLU A 82 -7.00 8.76 -9.05
CA GLU A 82 -6.87 8.89 -10.50
C GLU A 82 -6.66 7.49 -11.07
N VAL A 83 -7.54 7.04 -11.96
CA VAL A 83 -7.48 5.70 -12.57
C VAL A 83 -7.69 5.77 -14.07
N GLU A 84 -6.79 5.15 -14.83
CA GLU A 84 -6.94 4.95 -16.26
C GLU A 84 -7.89 3.78 -16.54
N GLN A 85 -8.69 3.91 -17.60
CA GLN A 85 -9.53 2.84 -18.13
C GLN A 85 -9.42 2.81 -19.65
N PHE A 86 -9.57 1.63 -20.25
CA PHE A 86 -9.75 1.53 -21.69
C PHE A 86 -11.11 2.09 -22.08
N ASN A 87 -11.13 2.89 -23.15
CA ASN A 87 -12.36 3.37 -23.73
C ASN A 87 -13.08 2.24 -24.44
N GLU A 88 -14.42 2.30 -24.42
CA GLU A 88 -15.22 1.36 -25.19
C GLU A 88 -15.00 1.64 -26.67
N ILE A 89 -14.63 0.61 -27.44
CA ILE A 89 -14.50 0.73 -28.88
C ILE A 89 -15.92 0.73 -29.44
N THR A 90 -16.40 1.91 -29.81
CA THR A 90 -17.63 2.05 -30.59
C THR A 90 -17.30 1.97 -32.08
N ASP A 91 -18.16 1.35 -32.90
CA ASP A 91 -17.95 1.07 -34.34
C ASP A 91 -17.62 2.30 -35.22
N THR A 92 -17.65 3.51 -34.66
CA THR A 92 -17.15 4.73 -35.29
C THR A 92 -15.72 5.01 -34.83
N THR A 93 -14.74 4.39 -35.47
CA THR A 93 -13.33 4.80 -35.34
C THR A 93 -13.13 6.13 -36.07
N SER A 94 -13.35 7.24 -35.37
CA SER A 94 -12.84 8.55 -35.79
C SER A 94 -11.31 8.55 -35.71
N GLU A 95 -10.64 9.34 -36.55
CA GLU A 95 -9.18 9.49 -36.55
C GLU A 95 -8.63 10.03 -35.19
N ASP A 96 -9.50 10.59 -34.33
CA ASP A 96 -9.18 11.13 -33.00
C ASP A 96 -9.50 10.18 -31.82
N PHE A 97 -9.62 8.87 -32.05
CA PHE A 97 -9.92 7.93 -30.95
C PHE A 97 -8.74 7.78 -29.97
N GLU A 98 -8.89 8.33 -28.77
CA GLU A 98 -8.00 8.02 -27.65
C GLU A 98 -8.39 6.67 -27.03
N PRO A 99 -7.49 5.69 -26.94
CA PRO A 99 -7.82 4.34 -26.47
C PRO A 99 -8.06 4.24 -24.96
N LYS A 100 -7.75 5.31 -24.21
CA LYS A 100 -7.86 5.36 -22.75
C LYS A 100 -8.48 6.66 -22.30
N SER A 101 -9.07 6.64 -21.11
CA SER A 101 -9.48 7.84 -20.39
C SER A 101 -9.06 7.76 -18.93
N THR A 102 -8.88 8.93 -18.32
CA THR A 102 -8.56 9.05 -16.91
C THR A 102 -9.81 9.46 -16.13
N LYS A 103 -10.12 8.72 -15.07
CA LYS A 103 -11.19 9.05 -14.14
C LYS A 103 -10.58 9.48 -12.81
N THR A 104 -11.01 10.64 -12.32
CA THR A 104 -10.64 11.15 -11.00
C THR A 104 -11.83 11.15 -10.05
N GLY A 105 -11.55 11.31 -8.76
CA GLY A 105 -12.56 11.57 -7.75
C GLY A 105 -12.00 11.53 -6.34
N THR A 106 -12.88 11.73 -5.37
CA THR A 106 -12.58 11.76 -3.95
C THR A 106 -13.51 10.82 -3.19
N ILE A 107 -12.95 10.17 -2.19
CA ILE A 107 -13.68 9.39 -1.19
C ILE A 107 -13.33 9.96 0.17
N THR A 108 -14.33 10.29 0.97
CA THR A 108 -14.14 10.73 2.36
C THR A 108 -14.54 9.60 3.29
N TYR A 109 -13.70 9.29 4.26
CA TYR A 109 -14.02 8.42 5.37
C TYR A 109 -14.21 9.25 6.63
N GLU A 110 -15.30 9.02 7.35
CA GLU A 110 -15.62 9.65 8.63
C GLU A 110 -16.56 8.72 9.42
N ASP A 111 -16.31 8.54 10.72
CA ASP A 111 -17.17 7.78 11.64
C ASP A 111 -17.57 6.37 11.16
N GLY A 112 -16.60 5.61 10.61
CA GLY A 112 -16.86 4.24 10.17
C GLY A 112 -17.64 4.14 8.86
N LYS A 113 -17.71 5.23 8.08
CA LYS A 113 -18.39 5.26 6.78
C LYS A 113 -17.50 5.91 5.74
N TYR A 114 -17.60 5.44 4.50
CA TYR A 114 -17.07 6.19 3.36
C TYR A 114 -18.19 6.80 2.54
N THR A 115 -17.91 7.98 1.98
CA THR A 115 -18.78 8.75 1.10
C THR A 115 -17.99 9.09 -0.17
N THR A 116 -18.52 8.72 -1.33
CA THR A 116 -17.98 9.05 -2.64
C THR A 116 -18.55 10.37 -3.17
N ASP A 117 -17.91 10.97 -4.18
CA ASP A 117 -18.39 12.21 -4.82
C ASP A 117 -19.83 12.14 -5.37
N ASP A 118 -20.32 10.94 -5.70
CA ASP A 118 -21.70 10.68 -6.13
C ASP A 118 -22.68 10.42 -4.97
N GLY A 119 -22.24 10.62 -3.72
CA GLY A 119 -23.07 10.55 -2.52
C GLY A 119 -23.34 9.14 -2.01
N VAL A 120 -22.70 8.09 -2.57
CA VAL A 120 -22.86 6.72 -2.07
C VAL A 120 -22.16 6.60 -0.72
N THR A 121 -22.93 6.25 0.31
CA THR A 121 -22.42 6.03 1.67
C THR A 121 -22.47 4.54 2.03
N ARG A 122 -21.38 3.98 2.56
CA ARG A 122 -21.37 2.61 3.12
C ARG A 122 -20.51 2.53 4.38
N GLU A 123 -20.85 1.57 5.23
CA GLU A 123 -20.04 1.23 6.40
C GLU A 123 -18.68 0.63 5.98
N PHE A 124 -17.65 0.99 6.73
CA PHE A 124 -16.26 0.60 6.48
C PHE A 124 -15.42 0.81 7.73
N THR A 125 -14.32 0.06 7.86
CA THR A 125 -13.34 0.29 8.93
C THR A 125 -12.03 0.72 8.28
N LEU A 126 -11.60 1.94 8.60
CA LEU A 126 -10.29 2.42 8.18
C LEU A 126 -9.20 1.63 8.92
N ALA A 127 -8.07 1.36 8.25
CA ALA A 127 -6.88 0.89 8.92
C ALA A 127 -6.17 2.09 9.52
N ASN A 128 -6.05 2.12 10.85
CA ASN A 128 -5.58 3.32 11.54
C ASN A 128 -4.05 3.42 11.55
N GLU A 129 -3.33 2.30 11.38
CA GLU A 129 -1.86 2.27 11.46
C GLU A 129 -1.26 1.10 10.65
N LEU A 130 -0.19 1.37 9.89
CA LEU A 130 0.65 0.31 9.31
C LEU A 130 1.65 -0.17 10.38
N LYS A 131 1.27 -1.20 11.14
CA LYS A 131 2.17 -1.84 12.11
C LYS A 131 3.02 -2.91 11.44
N LEU A 132 4.22 -2.53 11.04
CA LEU A 132 5.23 -3.48 10.55
C LEU A 132 5.83 -4.26 11.71
N ASN A 133 5.84 -5.58 11.60
CA ASN A 133 6.59 -6.48 12.47
C ASN A 133 7.86 -6.91 11.72
N LEU A 134 8.95 -6.19 11.96
CA LEU A 134 10.25 -6.47 11.32
C LEU A 134 10.92 -7.68 11.98
N ASP A 135 10.35 -8.86 11.80
CA ASP A 135 10.90 -10.12 12.30
C ASP A 135 12.04 -10.61 11.38
N PRO A 136 13.31 -10.66 11.86
CA PRO A 136 14.46 -11.02 11.05
C PRO A 136 14.49 -12.49 10.59
N GLU A 137 13.60 -13.36 11.07
CA GLU A 137 13.45 -14.74 10.61
C GLU A 137 12.47 -14.88 9.44
N LYS A 138 11.65 -13.85 9.24
CA LYS A 138 10.54 -13.82 8.29
C LYS A 138 10.85 -13.01 7.04
N MET A 139 12.05 -12.46 6.98
CA MET A 139 12.51 -11.64 5.86
C MET A 139 14.01 -11.79 5.64
N VAL A 140 14.43 -11.65 4.38
CA VAL A 140 15.82 -11.45 4.01
C VAL A 140 16.05 -9.96 3.89
N TYR A 141 17.05 -9.37 4.56
CA TYR A 141 17.20 -7.92 4.58
C TYR A 141 18.64 -7.43 4.55
N THR A 142 18.81 -6.19 4.09
CA THR A 142 20.05 -5.41 4.15
C THR A 142 19.76 -4.05 4.78
N ILE A 143 20.76 -3.51 5.48
CA ILE A 143 20.74 -2.13 5.98
C ILE A 143 21.83 -1.35 5.26
N GLU A 144 21.44 -0.25 4.64
CA GLU A 144 22.26 0.57 3.76
C GLU A 144 22.28 2.04 4.23
N ASP A 145 23.02 2.89 3.51
CA ASP A 145 23.03 4.34 3.70
C ASP A 145 23.34 4.79 5.14
N GLY A 146 24.34 4.18 5.78
CA GLY A 146 24.73 4.52 7.15
C GLY A 146 23.64 4.23 8.20
N ASN A 147 22.91 3.13 8.02
CA ASN A 147 21.79 2.71 8.88
C ASN A 147 20.52 3.55 8.76
N THR A 148 20.28 4.16 7.60
CA THR A 148 19.07 4.96 7.35
C THR A 148 18.05 4.28 6.44
N THR A 149 18.47 3.27 5.66
CA THR A 149 17.60 2.51 4.76
C THR A 149 17.65 1.03 5.10
N LEU A 150 16.49 0.44 5.44
CA LEU A 150 16.29 -1.01 5.49
C LEU A 150 15.62 -1.45 4.19
N LYS A 151 16.19 -2.44 3.51
CA LYS A 151 15.55 -3.15 2.40
C LYS A 151 15.34 -4.60 2.80
N ALA A 152 14.14 -5.12 2.58
CA ALA A 152 13.79 -6.47 2.93
C ALA A 152 12.93 -7.14 1.85
N THR A 153 13.14 -8.43 1.66
CA THR A 153 12.29 -9.30 0.85
C THR A 153 11.52 -10.23 1.78
N VAL A 154 10.20 -10.24 1.66
CA VAL A 154 9.27 -11.04 2.48
C VAL A 154 8.57 -12.04 1.56
N GLN A 155 8.71 -13.33 1.88
CA GLN A 155 8.03 -14.40 1.13
C GLN A 155 6.52 -14.35 1.36
N SER A 156 5.72 -14.74 0.37
CA SER A 156 4.24 -14.67 0.43
C SER A 156 3.65 -15.28 1.71
N LYS A 157 4.20 -16.42 2.15
CA LYS A 157 3.79 -17.14 3.37
C LYS A 157 4.00 -16.34 4.66
N ASP A 158 4.94 -15.40 4.67
CA ASP A 158 5.34 -14.62 5.85
C ASP A 158 4.83 -13.17 5.80
N THR A 159 4.20 -12.75 4.69
CA THR A 159 3.66 -11.38 4.52
C THR A 159 2.65 -10.99 5.59
N LYS A 160 1.80 -11.94 6.03
CA LYS A 160 0.85 -11.71 7.12
C LYS A 160 1.56 -11.39 8.43
N ASP A 161 2.66 -12.10 8.71
CA ASP A 161 3.41 -11.96 9.96
C ASP A 161 4.20 -10.65 10.00
N VAL A 162 4.70 -10.19 8.84
CA VAL A 162 5.54 -8.97 8.74
C VAL A 162 4.73 -7.70 8.50
N LEU A 163 3.71 -7.76 7.63
CA LEU A 163 2.94 -6.60 7.20
C LEU A 163 1.57 -6.49 7.89
N GLY A 164 1.17 -7.52 8.65
CA GLY A 164 -0.18 -7.64 9.18
C GLY A 164 -1.25 -8.00 8.13
N THR A 165 -0.85 -8.24 6.87
CA THR A 165 -1.72 -8.57 5.74
C THR A 165 -1.14 -9.70 4.91
N ALA A 166 -1.96 -10.69 4.57
CA ALA A 166 -1.54 -11.76 3.66
C ALA A 166 -1.55 -11.26 2.21
N ILE A 167 -0.38 -11.25 1.58
CA ILE A 167 -0.18 -10.96 0.17
C ILE A 167 0.27 -12.26 -0.52
N ASN A 168 -0.49 -12.70 -1.53
CA ASN A 168 -0.22 -13.92 -2.29
C ASN A 168 0.92 -13.74 -3.32
N ALA A 169 1.97 -13.02 -2.95
CA ALA A 169 3.15 -12.72 -3.75
C ALA A 169 4.34 -12.43 -2.83
N GLU A 170 5.55 -12.55 -3.36
CA GLU A 170 6.73 -12.00 -2.68
C GLU A 170 6.64 -10.47 -2.64
N VAL A 171 7.07 -9.88 -1.52
CA VAL A 171 7.02 -8.46 -1.27
C VAL A 171 8.43 -7.91 -1.10
N THR A 172 8.72 -6.80 -1.77
CA THR A 172 9.85 -5.94 -1.44
C THR A 172 9.39 -4.83 -0.49
N LEU A 173 10.00 -4.77 0.69
CA LEU A 173 9.79 -3.76 1.72
C LEU A 173 11.02 -2.85 1.78
N THR A 174 10.80 -1.53 1.76
CA THR A 174 11.84 -0.54 2.04
C THR A 174 11.37 0.37 3.16
N VAL A 175 12.17 0.51 4.21
CA VAL A 175 11.88 1.41 5.33
C VAL A 175 12.99 2.43 5.41
N LYS A 176 12.65 3.72 5.37
CA LYS A 176 13.60 4.82 5.54
C LYS A 176 13.38 5.49 6.87
N ARG A 177 14.49 5.84 7.52
CA ARG A 177 14.48 6.59 8.78
C ARG A 177 15.40 7.80 8.69
N ASN A 178 15.07 8.82 9.47
CA ASN A 178 15.94 9.95 9.77
C ASN A 178 16.11 10.00 11.29
N ASP A 179 17.34 9.84 11.76
CA ASP A 179 17.69 9.72 13.18
C ASP A 179 16.89 8.67 13.97
N THR A 180 15.76 9.06 14.56
CA THR A 180 14.92 8.20 15.43
C THR A 180 13.51 8.03 14.90
N THR A 181 13.18 8.61 13.74
CA THR A 181 11.84 8.56 13.15
C THR A 181 11.87 7.84 11.80
N ILE A 182 10.86 7.01 11.54
CA ILE A 182 10.61 6.53 10.18
C ILE A 182 10.09 7.70 9.36
N THR A 183 10.61 7.87 8.15
CA THR A 183 10.20 8.91 7.21
C THR A 183 9.38 8.34 6.07
N SER A 184 9.68 7.12 5.63
CA SER A 184 8.84 6.43 4.65
C SER A 184 8.91 4.92 4.76
N VAL A 185 7.81 4.28 4.34
CA VAL A 185 7.71 2.84 4.11
C VAL A 185 7.22 2.63 2.69
N THR A 186 7.92 1.83 1.90
CA THR A 186 7.51 1.40 0.57
C THR A 186 7.33 -0.11 0.53
N ILE A 187 6.19 -0.57 0.03
CA ILE A 187 5.86 -1.98 -0.19
C ILE A 187 5.57 -2.16 -1.67
N THR A 188 6.29 -3.06 -2.33
CA THR A 188 6.12 -3.38 -3.75
C THR A 188 5.93 -4.88 -3.93
N TYR A 189 4.95 -5.27 -4.76
CA TYR A 189 4.69 -6.68 -5.08
C TYR A 189 4.05 -6.82 -6.45
N GLU A 190 4.24 -7.99 -7.06
CA GLU A 190 3.62 -8.35 -8.32
C GLU A 190 2.23 -8.95 -8.09
N THR A 191 1.30 -8.56 -8.95
CA THR A 191 -0.03 -9.15 -9.04
C THR A 191 -0.17 -9.88 -10.37
N LYS A 192 -1.21 -10.69 -10.54
CA LYS A 192 -1.52 -11.31 -11.84
C LYS A 192 -1.70 -10.30 -12.97
N ALA A 193 -2.04 -9.05 -12.65
CA ALA A 193 -2.31 -8.00 -13.61
C ALA A 193 -1.14 -7.01 -13.76
N GLY A 194 -0.07 -7.11 -12.98
CA GLY A 194 1.04 -6.16 -12.97
C GLY A 194 1.45 -5.73 -11.55
N THR A 195 2.24 -4.66 -11.45
CA THR A 195 2.88 -4.26 -10.19
C THR A 195 2.00 -3.35 -9.32
N ALA A 196 2.01 -3.59 -8.01
CA ALA A 196 1.46 -2.69 -7.01
C ALA A 196 2.58 -2.10 -6.16
N THR A 197 2.50 -0.80 -5.85
CA THR A 197 3.42 -0.08 -4.97
C THR A 197 2.65 0.77 -3.98
N ILE A 198 2.87 0.55 -2.70
CA ILE A 198 2.32 1.33 -1.60
C ILE A 198 3.46 2.13 -0.99
N VAL A 199 3.26 3.43 -0.82
CA VAL A 199 4.20 4.35 -0.17
C VAL A 199 3.47 5.02 0.99
N CYS A 200 3.96 4.84 2.20
CA CYS A 200 3.48 5.54 3.39
C CYS A 200 4.54 6.56 3.79
N ASP A 201 4.17 7.84 3.81
CA ASP A 201 5.07 8.92 4.20
C ASP A 201 4.71 9.40 5.61
N TYR A 202 5.74 9.45 6.44
CA TYR A 202 5.70 9.80 7.85
C TYR A 202 6.46 11.12 8.01
N ASN A 203 5.82 12.22 7.59
CA ASN A 203 6.42 13.54 7.81
C ASN A 203 6.39 13.86 9.31
N SER A 204 7.55 14.13 9.91
CA SER A 204 7.69 14.79 11.22
C SER A 204 7.03 16.17 11.18
#